data_AF-F2I258-F1
#
_entry.id   AF-F2I258-F1
#
_cell.length_a   1.000
_cell.length_b   1.000
_cell.length_c   1.000
_cell.angle_alpha   90.00
_cell.angle_beta   90.00
_cell.angle_gamma   90.00
#
_symmetry.space_group_name_H-M   'P 1'
#
loop_
_entity.id
_entity.type
_entity.pdbx_description
1 polymer ?
#
loop_
_entity_poly.entity_id
_entity_poly.type
_entity_poly.pdbx_seq_one_letter_code
_entity_poly.pdbx_strand_id
1 'polypeptide(L)' 'MTLVPYDKNLINKNLLSKVEIEYLNSYHKEVFEKLNSFFKLKELSFLKKICSPL' A
#
# COMPACT_ATOMS: atom_id res chain seq x y z
N MET A 1 -9.33 12.05 6.65
CA MET A 1 -9.11 10.75 5.97
C MET A 1 -7.63 10.41 6.05
N THR A 2 -7.28 9.15 6.32
CA THR A 2 -5.88 8.72 6.55
C THR A 2 -5.30 8.08 5.30
N LEU A 3 -4.15 8.55 4.83
CA LEU A 3 -3.42 8.05 3.65
C LEU A 3 -2.05 7.54 4.05
N VAL A 4 -2.01 6.37 4.68
CA VAL A 4 -0.75 5.73 5.12
C VAL A 4 -0.87 4.23 4.83
N PRO A 5 0.08 3.61 4.12
CA PRO A 5 0.01 2.20 3.78
C PRO A 5 0.21 1.31 5.02
N TYR A 6 -0.56 0.24 5.12
CA TYR A 6 -0.30 -0.83 6.09
C TYR A 6 1.05 -1.51 5.85
N ASP A 7 1.78 -1.86 6.93
CA ASP A 7 3.01 -2.63 6.83
C ASP A 7 2.69 -4.10 6.51
N LYS A 8 3.09 -4.53 5.32
CA LYS A 8 2.85 -5.89 4.81
C LYS A 8 3.60 -6.97 5.56
N ASN A 9 4.71 -6.62 6.22
CA ASN A 9 5.50 -7.60 6.97
C ASN A 9 4.77 -8.09 8.23
N LEU A 10 3.77 -7.35 8.68
CA LEU A 10 2.96 -7.69 9.86
C LEU A 10 1.65 -8.40 9.47
N ILE A 11 1.41 -8.66 8.18
CA ILE A 11 0.16 -9.24 7.69
C ILE A 11 0.38 -10.71 7.34
N ASN A 12 -0.27 -11.60 8.09
CA ASN A 12 -0.34 -13.01 7.74
C ASN A 12 -1.47 -13.24 6.72
N LYS A 13 -1.13 -13.29 5.43
CA LYS A 13 -2.11 -13.44 4.33
C LYS A 13 -2.95 -14.71 4.40
N ASN A 14 -2.47 -15.76 5.07
CA ASN A 14 -3.22 -17.02 5.20
C ASN A 14 -4.47 -16.88 6.07
N LEU A 15 -4.58 -15.78 6.83
CA LEU A 15 -5.75 -15.46 7.67
C LEU A 15 -6.77 -14.57 6.94
N LEU A 16 -6.48 -14.14 5.72
CA LEU A 16 -7.31 -13.21 4.97
C LEU A 16 -8.07 -13.91 3.85
N SER A 17 -9.31 -13.48 3.64
CA SER A 17 -10.09 -13.80 2.46
C SER A 17 -9.55 -13.07 1.23
N LYS A 18 -9.95 -13.54 0.04
CA LYS A 18 -9.62 -12.88 -1.24
C LYS A 18 -10.11 -11.43 -1.27
N VAL A 19 -11.30 -11.18 -0.74
CA VAL A 19 -11.91 -9.84 -0.70
C VAL A 19 -11.11 -8.88 0.19
N GLU A 20 -10.61 -9.35 1.34
CA GLU A 20 -9.76 -8.53 2.22
C GLU A 20 -8.40 -8.23 1.59
N ILE A 21 -7.81 -9.19 0.87
CA ILE A 21 -6.57 -8.98 0.10
C ILE A 21 -6.80 -7.93 -1.00
N GLU A 22 -7.88 -8.06 -1.77
CA GLU A 22 -8.26 -7.10 -2.81
C GLU A 22 -8.51 -5.70 -2.24
N TYR A 23 -9.15 -5.62 -1.08
CA TYR A 23 -9.36 -4.36 -0.36
C TYR A 23 -8.04 -3.69 0.00
N LEU A 24 -7.10 -4.43 0.63
CA LEU A 24 -5.80 -3.89 1.02
C LEU A 24 -4.96 -3.45 -0.18
N ASN A 25 -4.98 -4.23 -1.27
CA ASN A 25 -4.30 -3.89 -2.51
C ASN A 25 -4.88 -2.62 -3.15
N SER A 26 -6.21 -2.49 -3.14
CA SER A 26 -6.91 -1.30 -3.66
C SER A 26 -6.61 -0.07 -2.82
N TYR A 27 -6.57 -0.21 -1.49
CA TYR A 27 -6.20 0.85 -0.57
C TYR A 27 -4.75 1.31 -0.77
N HIS A 28 -3.78 0.39 -0.86
CA HIS A 28 -2.39 0.73 -1.13
C HIS A 28 -2.22 1.43 -2.49
N LYS A 29 -2.97 1.02 -3.52
CA LYS A 29 -3.01 1.70 -4.81
C LYS A 29 -3.53 3.14 -4.67
N GLU A 30 -4.64 3.34 -3.97
CA GLU A 30 -5.21 4.68 -3.74
C GLU A 30 -4.23 5.59 -2.97
N VAL A 31 -3.56 5.06 -1.94
CA VAL A 31 -2.54 5.78 -1.18
C VAL A 31 -1.40 6.20 -2.11
N PHE A 32 -0.88 5.30 -2.94
CA PHE A 32 0.17 5.63 -3.90
C PHE A 32 -0.28 6.69 -4.92
N GLU A 33 -1.47 6.56 -5.49
CA GLU A 33 -2.02 7.48 -6.49
C GLU A 33 -2.18 8.90 -5.94
N LYS A 34 -2.66 9.03 -4.70
CA LYS A 34 -2.84 10.33 -4.05
C LYS A 34 -1.54 10.95 -3.58
N LEU A 35 -0.54 10.14 -3.24
CA LEU A 35 0.68 10.63 -2.62
C LEU A 35 1.86 10.82 -3.57
N ASN A 36 1.94 10.06 -4.68
CA ASN A 36 3.15 9.99 -5.50
C ASN A 36 3.66 11.35 -6.01
N SER A 37 2.76 12.29 -6.30
CA SER A 37 3.09 13.61 -6.85
C SER A 37 3.82 14.51 -5.85
N PHE A 38 3.75 14.18 -4.56
CA PHE A 38 4.41 14.92 -3.49
C PHE A 38 5.83 14.44 -3.18
N PHE A 39 6.27 13.29 -3.73
CA PHE A 39 7.56 12.67 -3.42
C PHE A 39 8.53 12.69 -4.60
N LYS A 40 9.84 12.64 -4.31
CA LYS A 40 10.90 12.62 -5.34
C LYS A 40 11.90 11.49 -5.12
N LEU A 41 12.47 10.99 -6.22
CA LEU A 41 13.62 10.06 -6.23
C LEU A 41 13.45 8.87 -5.26
N LYS A 42 14.25 8.85 -4.18
CA LYS A 42 14.31 7.78 -3.18
C LYS A 42 12.99 7.59 -2.45
N GLU A 43 12.32 8.68 -2.10
CA GLU A 43 11.05 8.62 -1.36
C GLU A 43 9.93 8.05 -2.22
N LEU A 44 9.90 8.41 -3.51
CA LEU A 44 8.94 7.84 -4.46
C LEU A 44 9.18 6.34 -4.66
N SER A 45 10.45 5.92 -4.75
CA SER A 45 10.81 4.50 -4.83
C SER A 45 10.40 3.74 -3.56
N PHE A 46 10.62 4.34 -2.39
CA PHE A 46 10.18 3.78 -1.11
C PHE A 46 8.65 3.67 -1.03
N LEU A 47 7.92 4.72 -1.39
CA LEU A 47 6.45 4.73 -1.43
C LEU A 47 5.91 3.64 -2.36
N LYS A 48 6.49 3.50 -3.56
CA LYS A 48 6.12 2.46 -4.52
C LYS A 48 6.32 1.05 -3.95
N LYS A 49 7.39 0.83 -3.17
CA LYS A 49 7.70 -0.46 -2.54
C LYS A 49 6.69 -0.81 -1.44
N ILE A 50 6.38 0.14 -0.56
CA ILE A 50 5.48 -0.12 0.58
C ILE A 50 4.01 -0.24 0.14
N CYS A 51 3.61 0.48 -0.92
CA CYS A 51 2.27 0.38 -1.51
C CYS A 51 2.13 -0.72 -2.59
N SER A 52 3.14 -1.57 -2.79
CA SER A 52 2.97 -2.68 -3.75
C SER A 52 1.96 -3.69 -3.20
N PRO A 53 1.27 -4.46 -4.06
CA PRO A 53 0.31 -5.46 -3.61
C PRO A 53 0.90 -6.41 -2.56
N LEU A 54 0.03 -6.89 -1.67
CA LEU A 54 0.32 -7.90 -0.67
C LEU A 54 0.94 -9.12 -1.31
#